data_AF-A0A8S3FZ63-F1
#
_entry.id   AF-A0A8S3FZ63-F1
#
_cell.length_a   1.000
_cell.length_b   1.000
_cell.length_c   1.000
_cell.angle_alpha   90.00
_cell.angle_beta   90.00
_cell.angle_gamma   90.00
#
_symmetry.space_group_name_H-M   'P 1'
#
loop_
_entity.id
_entity.type
_entity.pdbx_description
1 polymer ?
#
loop_
_entity_poly.entity_id
_entity_poly.type
_entity_poly.pdbx_seq_one_letter_code
_entity_poly.pdbx_strand_id
1 'polypeptide(L)'
;VEAEKSNPHSTDRIPMGRIPHMWGQSLFVLAMLVKDGFLAPGELDPLNRRLITEPKPEGFVQVCLLTDSEVIQEKLAAVGIHIQQIKDLDLIQVRSVQVLQNIYSHLG
;
A
#
# COMPACT_ATOMS: atom_id res chain seq x y z
N VAL A 1 -2.70 11.13 36.64
CA VAL A 1 -2.00 11.15 35.34
C VAL A 1 -0.90 12.23 35.31
N GLU A 2 -1.17 13.48 35.69
CA GLU A 2 -0.13 14.53 35.71
C GLU A 2 1.01 14.23 36.69
N ALA A 3 0.71 13.77 37.91
CA ALA A 3 1.72 13.35 38.88
C ALA A 3 2.60 12.19 38.37
N GLU A 4 2.00 11.19 37.72
CA GLU A 4 2.73 10.06 37.11
C GLU A 4 3.65 10.51 35.96
N LYS A 5 3.26 11.53 35.20
CA LYS A 5 4.07 12.08 34.11
C LYS A 5 5.32 12.81 34.64
N SER A 6 5.23 13.48 35.78
CA SER A 6 6.36 14.21 36.37
C SER A 6 7.25 13.31 37.25
N ASN A 7 6.66 12.32 37.93
CA ASN A 7 7.37 11.36 38.76
C ASN A 7 6.79 9.94 38.50
N PRO A 8 7.48 9.09 37.71
CA PRO A 8 7.04 7.73 37.44
C PRO A 8 6.77 6.95 38.73
N HIS A 9 5.72 6.13 38.76
CA HIS A 9 5.27 5.35 39.91
C HIS A 9 4.71 6.15 41.11
N SER A 10 4.42 7.44 40.94
CA SER A 10 3.82 8.26 42.00
C SER A 10 2.31 8.01 42.19
N THR A 11 1.66 7.35 41.23
CA THR A 11 0.23 7.06 41.28
C THR A 11 -0.03 5.56 41.40
N ASP A 12 -0.79 5.15 42.43
CA ASP A 12 -1.29 3.79 42.54
C ASP A 12 -2.26 3.47 41.39
N ARG A 13 -1.95 2.41 40.63
CA ARG A 13 -2.75 1.99 39.48
C ARG A 13 -3.88 1.08 39.96
N ILE A 14 -5.09 1.60 39.93
CA ILE A 14 -6.31 0.84 40.23
C ILE A 14 -6.87 0.31 38.90
N PRO A 15 -7.01 -1.01 38.71
CA PRO A 15 -7.60 -1.56 37.50
C PRO A 15 -9.08 -1.17 37.42
N MET A 16 -9.45 -0.44 36.37
CA MET A 16 -10.81 0.01 36.10
C MET A 16 -11.31 -0.59 34.78
N GLY A 17 -12.61 -0.91 34.70
CA GLY A 17 -13.24 -1.49 33.50
C GLY A 17 -13.49 -2.99 33.58
N ARG A 18 -13.87 -3.61 32.45
CA ARG A 18 -14.15 -5.05 32.38
C ARG A 18 -12.86 -5.86 32.39
N ILE A 19 -12.79 -6.86 33.26
CA ILE A 19 -11.68 -7.80 33.38
C ILE A 19 -12.15 -9.17 32.86
N PRO A 20 -11.44 -9.80 31.91
CA PRO A 20 -10.22 -9.31 31.26
C PRO A 20 -10.50 -8.20 30.25
N HIS A 21 -9.57 -7.25 30.13
CA HIS A 21 -9.63 -6.22 29.08
C HIS A 21 -9.20 -6.83 27.75
N MET A 22 -10.17 -7.33 26.97
CA MET A 22 -9.91 -8.11 25.75
C MET A 22 -8.97 -7.42 24.76
N TRP A 23 -9.11 -6.10 24.57
CA TRP A 23 -8.21 -5.33 23.71
C TRP A 23 -6.76 -5.37 24.20
N GLY A 24 -6.54 -5.27 25.51
CA GLY A 24 -5.21 -5.35 26.10
C GLY A 24 -4.60 -6.75 25.95
N GLN A 25 -5.42 -7.79 26.14
CA GLN A 25 -4.99 -9.17 25.97
C GLN A 25 -4.65 -9.49 24.50
N SER A 26 -5.50 -9.08 23.56
CA SER A 26 -5.23 -9.27 22.13
C SER A 26 -3.96 -8.53 21.68
N LEU A 27 -3.76 -7.28 22.13
CA LEU A 27 -2.54 -6.52 21.83
C LEU A 27 -1.29 -7.17 22.43
N PHE A 28 -1.39 -7.73 23.64
CA PHE A 28 -0.29 -8.45 24.26
C PHE A 28 0.12 -9.68 23.44
N VAL A 29 -0.84 -10.49 23.00
CA VAL A 29 -0.57 -11.66 22.14
C VAL A 29 0.07 -11.23 20.82
N LEU A 30 -0.47 -10.20 20.14
CA LEU A 30 0.12 -9.69 18.89
C LEU A 30 1.55 -9.18 19.10
N ALA A 31 1.81 -8.46 20.18
CA ALA A 31 3.15 -7.96 20.49
C ALA A 31 4.15 -9.09 20.71
N MET A 32 3.73 -10.18 21.38
CA MET A 32 4.56 -11.38 21.55
C MET A 32 4.86 -12.05 20.21
N LEU A 33 3.87 -12.21 19.33
CA LEU A 33 4.08 -12.80 18.01
C LEU A 33 5.06 -12.00 17.15
N VAL A 34 4.97 -10.66 17.20
CA VAL A 34 5.91 -9.78 16.49
C VAL A 34 7.31 -9.86 17.10
N LYS A 35 7.42 -9.83 18.43
CA LYS A 35 8.69 -9.89 19.16
C LYS A 35 9.43 -11.21 18.89
N ASP A 36 8.71 -12.33 18.89
CA ASP A 36 9.28 -13.66 18.73
C ASP A 36 9.46 -14.03 17.24
N GLY A 37 9.11 -13.15 16.31
CA GLY A 37 9.33 -13.32 14.87
C GLY A 37 8.32 -14.24 14.17
N PHE A 38 7.24 -14.64 14.84
CA PHE A 38 6.14 -15.39 14.23
C PHE A 38 5.24 -14.53 13.36
N LEU A 39 5.32 -13.20 13.49
CA LEU A 39 4.55 -12.24 12.71
C LEU A 39 5.45 -11.08 12.27
N ALA A 40 5.59 -10.87 10.98
CA ALA A 40 6.34 -9.74 10.45
C ALA A 40 5.50 -8.45 10.52
N PRO A 41 6.12 -7.28 10.74
CA PRO A 41 5.39 -6.00 10.74
C PRO A 41 4.63 -5.71 9.43
N GLY A 42 5.12 -6.24 8.30
CA GLY A 42 4.44 -6.13 7.00
C GLY A 42 3.15 -6.96 6.90
N GLU A 43 3.00 -8.01 7.69
CA GLU A 43 1.75 -8.80 7.73
C GLU A 43 0.65 -8.08 8.52
N LEU A 44 1.03 -7.30 9.54
CA LEU A 44 0.11 -6.43 10.28
C LEU A 44 -0.27 -5.16 9.51
N ASP A 45 0.70 -4.62 8.76
CA ASP A 45 0.55 -3.39 8.01
C ASP A 45 1.01 -3.62 6.56
N PRO A 46 0.17 -4.29 5.74
CA PRO A 46 0.51 -4.64 4.35
C PRO A 46 0.65 -3.42 3.45
N LEU A 47 0.11 -2.28 3.88
CA LEU A 47 0.19 -1.02 3.16
C LEU A 47 1.35 -0.13 3.63
N ASN A 48 2.17 -0.61 4.58
CA ASN A 48 3.27 0.14 5.19
C ASN A 48 2.88 1.55 5.68
N ARG A 49 1.65 1.70 6.19
CA ARG A 49 1.15 2.98 6.72
C ARG A 49 1.99 3.50 7.87
N ARG A 50 2.64 2.63 8.65
CA ARG A 50 3.57 3.03 9.72
C ARG A 50 4.79 3.80 9.21
N LEU A 51 5.11 3.67 7.92
CA LEU A 51 6.24 4.34 7.26
C LEU A 51 5.81 5.62 6.52
N ILE A 52 4.50 5.93 6.48
CA ILE A 52 3.99 7.12 5.81
C ILE A 52 4.17 8.32 6.74
N THR A 53 5.14 9.17 6.43
CA THR A 53 5.37 10.45 7.12
C THR A 53 4.59 11.61 6.52
N GLU A 54 4.11 11.49 5.28
CA GLU A 54 3.38 12.53 4.56
C GLU A 54 2.03 12.01 4.07
N PRO A 55 0.96 12.82 4.15
CA PRO A 55 -0.36 12.43 3.64
C PRO A 55 -0.25 12.04 2.17
N LYS A 56 -0.84 10.89 1.82
CA LYS A 56 -0.87 10.41 0.43
C LYS A 56 -1.46 11.52 -0.45
N PRO A 57 -0.75 11.98 -1.51
CA PRO A 57 -1.31 12.96 -2.42
C PRO A 57 -2.62 12.41 -2.99
N GLU A 58 -3.63 13.27 -3.12
CA GLU A 58 -4.88 12.88 -3.77
C GLU A 58 -4.57 12.33 -5.16
N GLY A 59 -4.90 11.07 -5.37
CA GLY A 59 -4.56 10.38 -6.61
C GLY A 59 -5.47 10.87 -7.73
N PHE A 60 -4.91 11.52 -8.74
CA PHE A 60 -5.60 11.73 -10.01
C PHE A 60 -5.50 10.44 -10.84
N VAL A 61 -6.64 9.95 -11.34
CA VAL A 61 -6.65 8.86 -12.31
C VAL A 61 -6.62 9.46 -13.71
N GLN A 62 -5.52 9.26 -14.42
CA GLN A 62 -5.40 9.63 -15.83
C GLN A 62 -5.54 8.38 -16.69
N VAL A 63 -6.41 8.44 -17.70
CA VAL A 63 -6.60 7.37 -18.69
C VAL A 63 -5.95 7.81 -19.99
N CYS A 64 -5.08 6.97 -20.55
CA CYS A 64 -4.46 7.17 -21.85
C CYS A 64 -4.85 6.01 -22.78
N LEU A 65 -5.18 6.32 -24.03
CA LEU A 65 -5.43 5.34 -25.07
C LEU A 65 -4.19 5.22 -25.95
N LEU A 66 -3.76 3.97 -26.19
CA LEU A 66 -2.59 3.64 -26.99
C LEU A 66 -3.01 2.75 -28.15
N THR A 67 -2.26 2.83 -29.25
CA THR A 67 -2.44 1.93 -30.39
C THR A 67 -1.11 1.44 -30.93
N ASP A 68 -1.12 0.30 -31.59
CA ASP A 68 -0.03 -0.21 -32.41
C ASP A 68 -0.24 0.07 -33.91
N SER A 69 -1.40 0.62 -34.29
CA SER A 69 -1.81 0.81 -35.67
C SER A 69 -1.93 2.29 -36.04
N GLU A 70 -1.15 2.71 -37.01
CA GLU A 70 -1.19 4.07 -37.59
C GLU A 70 -2.56 4.39 -38.20
N VAL A 71 -3.19 3.41 -38.84
CA VAL A 71 -4.54 3.56 -39.42
C VAL A 71 -5.59 3.87 -38.34
N ILE A 72 -5.48 3.26 -37.16
CA ILE A 72 -6.40 3.52 -36.04
C ILE A 72 -6.12 4.91 -35.45
N GLN A 73 -4.85 5.29 -35.35
CA GLN A 73 -4.44 6.62 -34.90
C GLN A 73 -5.02 7.73 -35.78
N GLU A 74 -4.89 7.61 -37.09
CA GLU A 74 -5.43 8.59 -38.05
C GLU A 74 -6.96 8.69 -37.97
N LYS A 75 -7.65 7.55 -37.90
CA LYS A 75 -9.11 7.50 -37.79
C LYS A 75 -9.63 8.20 -36.53
N LEU A 76 -8.97 7.99 -35.39
CA LEU A 76 -9.36 8.60 -34.13
C LEU A 76 -8.98 10.09 -34.09
N ALA A 77 -7.84 10.46 -34.67
CA ALA A 77 -7.44 11.85 -34.84
C ALA A 77 -8.46 12.63 -35.69
N ALA A 78 -9.04 12.02 -36.72
CA ALA A 78 -10.10 12.63 -37.54
C ALA A 78 -11.39 12.96 -36.75
N VAL A 79 -11.62 12.29 -35.62
CA VAL A 79 -12.75 12.55 -34.71
C VAL A 79 -12.33 13.44 -33.52
N GLY A 80 -11.09 13.95 -33.53
CA GLY A 80 -10.55 14.82 -32.49
C GLY A 80 -9.98 14.08 -31.27
N ILE A 81 -9.75 12.77 -31.37
CA ILE A 81 -9.16 11.96 -30.30
C ILE A 81 -7.69 11.69 -30.65
N HIS A 82 -6.79 12.35 -29.92
CA HIS A 82 -5.35 12.14 -30.08
C HIS A 82 -4.87 10.95 -29.24
N ILE A 83 -4.29 9.95 -29.90
CA ILE A 83 -3.70 8.77 -29.25
C ILE A 83 -2.23 8.63 -29.66
N GLN A 84 -1.42 8.07 -28.77
CA GLN A 84 0.00 7.78 -29.03
C GLN A 84 0.19 6.34 -29.49
N GLN A 85 1.21 6.10 -30.32
CA GLN A 85 1.57 4.74 -30.63
C GLN A 85 2.47 4.16 -29.54
N ILE A 86 2.37 2.84 -29.32
CA ILE A 86 3.20 2.14 -28.33
C ILE A 86 4.70 2.34 -28.62
N LYS A 87 5.07 2.47 -29.91
CA LYS A 87 6.46 2.69 -30.36
C LYS A 87 7.01 4.07 -30.04
N ASP A 88 6.15 5.06 -29.77
CA ASP A 88 6.52 6.45 -29.50
C ASP A 88 6.76 6.71 -28.00
N LEU A 89 6.67 5.66 -27.16
CA LEU A 89 6.85 5.75 -25.71
C LEU A 89 8.29 5.47 -25.31
N ASP A 90 9.01 6.49 -24.84
CA ASP A 90 10.42 6.36 -24.43
C ASP A 90 10.60 5.83 -23.00
N LEU A 91 9.71 6.19 -22.08
CA LEU A 91 9.89 5.94 -20.64
C LEU A 91 9.15 4.71 -20.11
N ILE A 92 8.16 4.19 -20.85
CA ILE A 92 7.27 3.12 -20.40
C ILE A 92 7.17 2.04 -21.48
N GLN A 93 7.41 0.79 -21.10
CA GLN A 93 7.20 -0.35 -22.00
C GLN A 93 5.84 -1.00 -21.79
N VAL A 94 5.02 -0.98 -22.83
CA VAL A 94 3.75 -1.71 -22.86
C VAL A 94 4.00 -3.11 -23.44
N ARG A 95 3.55 -4.14 -22.72
CA ARG A 95 3.68 -5.56 -23.09
C ARG A 95 2.38 -6.30 -22.82
N SER A 96 2.16 -7.41 -23.54
CA SER A 96 1.00 -8.25 -23.28
C SER A 96 1.11 -8.95 -21.93
N VAL A 97 -0.05 -9.28 -21.33
CA VAL A 97 -0.13 -10.02 -20.05
C VAL A 97 0.62 -11.37 -20.12
N GLN A 98 0.71 -11.98 -21.29
CA GLN A 98 1.42 -13.24 -21.48
C GLN A 98 2.92 -13.12 -21.18
N VAL A 99 3.53 -11.97 -21.50
CA VAL A 99 4.94 -11.70 -21.17
C VAL A 99 5.11 -11.65 -19.66
N LEU A 100 4.19 -11.00 -18.95
CA LEU A 100 4.21 -10.93 -17.50
C LEU A 100 4.05 -12.32 -16.86
N GLN A 101 3.09 -13.13 -17.35
CA GLN A 101 2.90 -14.51 -16.89
C GLN A 101 4.17 -15.36 -17.07
N ASN A 102 4.82 -15.22 -18.23
CA ASN A 102 6.07 -15.92 -18.52
C ASN A 102 7.20 -15.46 -17.59
N ILE A 103 7.29 -14.16 -17.27
CA ILE A 103 8.30 -13.68 -16.31
C ILE A 103 8.03 -14.28 -14.92
N TYR A 104 6.77 -14.30 -14.47
CA TYR A 104 6.42 -14.87 -13.16
C TYR A 104 6.69 -16.37 -13.08
N SER A 105 6.48 -17.14 -14.16
CA SER A 105 6.81 -18.58 -14.15
C SER A 105 8.30 -18.86 -13.95
N HIS A 106 9.19 -17.87 -14.18
CA HIS A 106 10.62 -18.00 -13.91
C HIS A 106 11.05 -17.47 -12.53
N LEU A 107 10.18 -16.72 -11.83
CA LEU A 107 10.50 -16.09 -10.55
C LEU A 107 10.06 -16.92 -9.33
N GLY A 108 9.21 -17.95 -9.54
CA GLY A 108 8.74 -18.86 -8.48
C GLY A 108 7.49 -18.35 -7.79
#